data_AF-A0A9P5YM58-F1
#
_entry.id   AF-A0A9P5YM58-F1
#
_cell.length_a   1.000
_cell.length_b   1.000
_cell.length_c   1.000
_cell.angle_alpha   90.00
_cell.angle_beta   90.00
_cell.angle_gamma   90.00
#
_symmetry.space_group_name_H-M   'P 1'
#
loop_
_entity.id
_entity.type
_entity.pdbx_description
1 polymer ?
#
loop_
_entity_poly.entity_id
_entity_poly.type
_entity_poly.pdbx_seq_one_letter_code
_entity_poly.pdbx_strand_id
1 'polypeptide(L)'
;MSSSKLILKSKIFTSTYVACINAQLVSPAHSQIVKPHELPSALARPLQVAHYQPEKCTQYLAATLSYGLIMGHPFLDGNKRTAFFLQDQYLKALDSPEVVPDSQLSKTELDNVAELHNSVACGTLDVEGVGKRVCVGTEHKLHPA
;
A
#
# COMPACT_ATOMS: atom_id res chain seq x y z
N MET A 1 14.61 -9.80 11.89
CA MET A 1 13.39 -10.64 11.87
C MET A 1 13.67 -11.90 11.06
N SER A 2 13.33 -13.10 11.54
CA SER A 2 13.53 -14.35 10.78
C SER A 2 12.61 -14.37 9.55
N SER A 3 13.14 -14.72 8.36
CA SER A 3 12.44 -14.71 7.07
C SER A 3 11.12 -15.48 7.08
N SER A 4 11.00 -16.52 7.91
CA SER A 4 9.78 -17.33 8.07
C SER A 4 8.61 -16.56 8.71
N LYS A 5 8.88 -15.58 9.58
CA LYS A 5 7.84 -14.71 10.16
C LYS A 5 7.30 -13.70 9.15
N LEU A 6 8.14 -13.23 8.21
CA LEU A 6 7.74 -12.27 7.18
C LEU A 6 6.81 -12.90 6.13
N ILE A 7 7.10 -14.16 5.76
CA ILE A 7 6.30 -14.95 4.81
C ILE A 7 4.88 -15.21 5.35
N LEU A 8 4.74 -15.66 6.60
CA LEU A 8 3.42 -15.86 7.21
C LEU A 8 2.63 -14.56 7.35
N LYS A 9 3.32 -13.45 7.63
CA LYS A 9 2.71 -12.13 7.76
C LYS A 9 2.38 -11.45 6.42
N SER A 10 2.71 -12.03 5.26
CA SER A 10 2.45 -11.39 3.95
C SER A 10 1.13 -11.80 3.27
N LYS A 11 0.43 -12.83 3.78
CA LYS A 11 -0.93 -13.22 3.36
C LYS A 11 -2.01 -12.57 4.24
N ILE A 12 -1.97 -11.25 4.37
CA ILE A 12 -2.88 -10.52 5.28
C ILE A 12 -4.27 -10.36 4.66
N PHE A 13 -4.33 -10.21 3.33
CA PHE A 13 -5.56 -9.90 2.63
C PHE A 13 -5.98 -11.00 1.66
N THR A 14 -7.27 -11.28 1.64
CA THR A 14 -7.90 -12.13 0.61
C THR A 14 -8.59 -11.24 -0.42
N SER A 15 -8.77 -11.74 -1.65
CA SER A 15 -9.51 -11.01 -2.69
C SER A 15 -10.92 -10.63 -2.23
N THR A 16 -11.60 -11.51 -1.48
CA THR A 16 -12.93 -11.26 -0.92
C THR A 16 -12.92 -10.11 0.07
N TYR A 17 -11.96 -10.10 1.00
CA TYR A 17 -11.83 -9.01 1.96
C TYR A 17 -11.62 -7.66 1.24
N VAL A 18 -10.71 -7.62 0.26
CA VAL A 18 -10.43 -6.40 -0.49
C VAL A 18 -11.62 -5.94 -1.31
N ALA A 19 -12.39 -6.87 -1.90
CA ALA A 19 -13.61 -6.52 -2.63
C ALA A 19 -14.66 -5.88 -1.69
N CYS A 20 -14.82 -6.42 -0.48
CA CYS A 20 -15.71 -5.82 0.53
C CYS A 20 -15.24 -4.42 0.95
N ILE A 21 -13.94 -4.21 1.15
CA ILE A 21 -13.37 -2.89 1.46
C ILE A 21 -13.59 -1.91 0.31
N ASN A 22 -13.33 -2.31 -0.93
CA ASN A 22 -13.59 -1.47 -2.10
C ASN A 22 -15.07 -1.06 -2.16
N ALA A 23 -16.01 -1.99 -1.93
CA ALA A 23 -17.44 -1.71 -1.86
C ALA A 23 -17.80 -0.66 -0.80
N GLN A 24 -17.17 -0.69 0.37
CA GLN A 24 -17.36 0.34 1.39
C GLN A 24 -16.79 1.70 0.94
N LEU A 25 -15.61 1.72 0.33
CA LEU A 25 -14.90 2.94 -0.08
C LEU A 25 -15.54 3.66 -1.27
N VAL A 26 -16.28 2.94 -2.13
CA VAL A 26 -16.95 3.53 -3.30
C VAL A 26 -18.43 3.81 -3.07
N SER A 27 -19.00 3.37 -1.95
CA SER A 27 -20.40 3.62 -1.60
C SER A 27 -20.73 5.13 -1.71
N PRO A 28 -21.86 5.52 -2.34
CA PRO A 28 -22.98 4.67 -2.78
C PRO A 28 -22.82 4.05 -4.18
N ALA A 29 -21.69 4.24 -4.86
CA ALA A 29 -21.46 3.65 -6.17
C ALA A 29 -21.32 2.11 -6.09
N HIS A 30 -21.54 1.44 -7.23
CA HIS A 30 -21.39 -0.02 -7.33
C HIS A 30 -19.91 -0.42 -7.43
N SER A 31 -19.48 -1.33 -6.56
CA SER A 31 -18.17 -1.99 -6.66
C SER A 31 -18.25 -3.23 -7.54
N GLN A 32 -17.31 -3.34 -8.47
CA GLN A 32 -17.18 -4.47 -9.38
C GLN A 32 -15.71 -4.74 -9.65
N ILE A 33 -15.31 -6.02 -9.60
CA ILE A 33 -14.01 -6.45 -10.11
C ILE A 33 -14.13 -6.60 -11.63
N VAL A 34 -13.40 -5.77 -12.36
CA VAL A 34 -13.38 -5.75 -13.84
C VAL A 34 -12.20 -6.54 -14.41
N LYS A 35 -11.12 -6.73 -13.61
CA LYS A 35 -9.97 -7.56 -13.98
C LYS A 35 -9.68 -8.60 -12.89
N PRO A 36 -10.29 -9.79 -12.97
CA PRO A 36 -10.27 -10.77 -11.88
C PRO A 36 -8.89 -11.36 -11.57
N HIS A 37 -7.93 -11.27 -12.51
CA HIS A 37 -6.58 -11.76 -12.31
C HIS A 37 -5.62 -10.71 -11.71
N GLU A 38 -5.94 -9.41 -11.84
CA GLU A 38 -5.08 -8.33 -11.36
C GLU A 38 -5.11 -8.20 -9.84
N LEU A 39 -6.29 -8.42 -9.22
CA LEU A 39 -6.43 -8.39 -7.77
C LEU A 39 -5.57 -9.45 -7.07
N PRO A 40 -5.70 -10.76 -7.36
CA PRO A 40 -4.85 -11.78 -6.74
C PRO A 40 -3.37 -11.59 -7.10
N SER A 41 -3.04 -11.06 -8.28
CA SER A 41 -1.66 -10.72 -8.64
C SER A 41 -1.10 -9.62 -7.73
N ALA A 42 -1.82 -8.52 -7.52
CA ALA A 42 -1.41 -7.45 -6.61
C ALA A 42 -1.25 -7.94 -5.17
N LEU A 43 -2.15 -8.81 -4.70
CA LEU A 43 -2.07 -9.39 -3.35
C LEU A 43 -0.89 -10.36 -3.16
N ALA A 44 -0.42 -11.01 -4.22
CA ALA A 44 0.71 -11.93 -4.16
C ALA A 44 2.07 -11.22 -4.19
N ARG A 45 2.16 -10.01 -4.75
CA ARG A 45 3.42 -9.27 -4.95
C ARG A 45 4.26 -9.09 -3.68
N PRO A 46 3.69 -8.65 -2.53
CA PRO A 46 4.50 -8.48 -1.31
C PRO A 46 5.16 -9.77 -0.83
N LEU A 47 4.43 -10.91 -0.90
CA LEU A 47 4.97 -12.22 -0.55
C LEU A 47 6.09 -12.64 -1.52
N GLN A 48 5.89 -12.42 -2.82
CA GLN A 48 6.90 -12.74 -3.84
C GLN A 48 8.18 -11.93 -3.60
N VAL A 49 8.05 -10.62 -3.38
CA VAL A 49 9.21 -9.75 -3.09
C VAL A 49 9.88 -10.15 -1.78
N ALA A 50 9.13 -10.40 -0.71
CA ALA A 50 9.69 -10.86 0.56
C ALA A 50 10.47 -12.19 0.45
N HIS A 51 10.05 -13.07 -0.47
CA HIS A 51 10.71 -14.35 -0.69
C HIS A 51 12.00 -14.23 -1.53
N TYR A 52 11.94 -13.46 -2.63
CA TYR A 52 13.07 -13.36 -3.57
C TYR A 52 14.03 -12.20 -3.28
N GLN A 53 13.60 -11.19 -2.52
CA GLN A 53 14.37 -9.99 -2.15
C GLN A 53 14.20 -9.72 -0.63
N PRO A 54 14.70 -10.63 0.23
CA PRO A 54 14.50 -10.56 1.68
C PRO A 54 15.12 -9.33 2.36
N GLU A 55 16.01 -8.61 1.68
CA GLU A 55 16.63 -7.36 2.12
C GLU A 55 15.69 -6.14 2.03
N LYS A 56 14.58 -6.24 1.29
CA LYS A 56 13.63 -5.13 1.14
C LYS A 56 12.86 -4.90 2.44
N CYS A 57 12.73 -3.63 2.82
CA CYS A 57 12.02 -3.23 4.02
C CYS A 57 10.49 -3.37 3.88
N THR A 58 9.80 -3.34 5.02
CA THR A 58 8.33 -3.42 5.10
C THR A 58 7.62 -2.35 4.25
N GLN A 59 8.18 -1.14 4.20
CA GLN A 59 7.68 -0.02 3.39
C GLN A 59 7.70 -0.36 1.89
N TYR A 60 8.77 -1.00 1.42
CA TYR A 60 8.88 -1.45 0.05
C TYR A 60 7.85 -2.55 -0.27
N LEU A 61 7.62 -3.48 0.65
CA LEU A 61 6.58 -4.50 0.49
C LEU A 61 5.18 -3.87 0.40
N ALA A 62 4.87 -2.89 1.25
CA ALA A 62 3.62 -2.14 1.19
C ALA A 62 3.47 -1.36 -0.13
N ALA A 63 4.56 -0.77 -0.62
CA ALA A 63 4.61 -0.09 -1.91
C ALA A 63 4.30 -1.03 -3.08
N THR A 64 4.78 -2.28 -3.05
CA THR A 64 4.49 -3.27 -4.11
C THR A 64 3.01 -3.63 -4.16
N LEU A 65 2.33 -3.67 -3.00
CA LEU A 65 0.89 -3.91 -2.90
C LEU A 65 0.09 -2.75 -3.50
N SER A 66 0.37 -1.52 -3.06
CA SER A 66 -0.37 -0.34 -3.53
C SER A 66 -0.11 -0.08 -5.01
N TYR A 67 1.14 -0.15 -5.46
CA TYR A 67 1.49 -0.03 -6.87
C TYR A 67 0.76 -1.07 -7.73
N GLY A 68 0.75 -2.34 -7.31
CA GLY A 68 0.07 -3.42 -8.04
C GLY A 68 -1.44 -3.19 -8.16
N LEU A 69 -2.09 -2.66 -7.12
CA LEU A 69 -3.53 -2.34 -7.16
C LEU A 69 -3.82 -1.13 -8.04
N ILE A 70 -2.99 -0.08 -7.96
CA ILE A 70 -3.16 1.12 -8.79
C ILE A 70 -2.97 0.75 -10.25
N MET A 71 -1.85 0.13 -10.64
CA MET A 71 -1.54 -0.17 -12.03
C MET A 71 -2.36 -1.31 -12.61
N GLY A 72 -2.74 -2.30 -11.79
CA GLY A 72 -3.60 -3.39 -12.22
C GLY A 72 -5.02 -2.89 -12.55
N HIS A 73 -5.50 -1.88 -11.85
CA HIS A 73 -6.88 -1.40 -11.90
C HIS A 73 -7.91 -2.54 -11.84
N PRO A 74 -7.88 -3.41 -10.80
CA PRO A 74 -8.78 -4.55 -10.72
C PRO A 74 -10.26 -4.18 -10.57
N PHE A 75 -10.56 -3.01 -10.00
CA PHE A 75 -11.93 -2.53 -9.76
C PHE A 75 -12.39 -1.51 -10.79
N LEU A 76 -13.71 -1.42 -10.99
CA LEU A 76 -14.34 -0.40 -11.83
C LEU A 76 -14.01 1.02 -11.33
N ASP A 77 -14.05 1.23 -10.02
CA ASP A 77 -13.66 2.49 -9.36
C ASP A 77 -12.98 2.21 -8.01
N GLY A 78 -12.31 3.21 -7.44
CA GLY A 78 -11.77 3.18 -6.10
C GLY A 78 -10.40 2.51 -5.99
N ASN A 79 -9.72 2.20 -7.10
CA ASN A 79 -8.42 1.52 -7.10
C ASN A 79 -7.37 2.25 -6.22
N LYS A 80 -7.21 3.57 -6.39
CA LYS A 80 -6.29 4.38 -5.57
C LYS A 80 -6.68 4.42 -4.09
N ARG A 81 -7.96 4.61 -3.79
CA ARG A 81 -8.50 4.62 -2.42
C ARG A 81 -8.27 3.27 -1.72
N THR A 82 -8.52 2.18 -2.45
CA THR A 82 -8.33 0.81 -1.96
C THR A 82 -6.84 0.50 -1.76
N ALA A 83 -5.98 0.95 -2.68
CA ALA A 83 -4.53 0.81 -2.57
C ALA A 83 -3.97 1.55 -1.34
N PHE A 84 -4.39 2.80 -1.12
CA PHE A 84 -4.01 3.58 0.05
C PHE A 84 -4.40 2.89 1.35
N PHE A 85 -5.68 2.50 1.48
CA PHE A 85 -6.18 1.82 2.67
C PHE A 85 -5.40 0.52 2.95
N LEU A 86 -5.22 -0.34 1.94
CA LEU A 86 -4.52 -1.60 2.14
C LEU A 86 -3.03 -1.43 2.41
N GLN A 87 -2.39 -0.41 1.86
CA GLN A 87 -1.00 -0.09 2.16
C GLN A 87 -0.84 0.26 3.64
N ASP A 88 -1.69 1.14 4.17
CA ASP A 88 -1.70 1.52 5.58
C ASP A 88 -1.98 0.30 6.49
N GLN A 89 -3.02 -0.49 6.18
CA GLN A 89 -3.34 -1.69 6.95
C GLN A 89 -2.20 -2.73 6.91
N TYR A 90 -1.51 -2.86 5.78
CA TYR A 90 -0.34 -3.74 5.66
C TYR A 90 0.80 -3.30 6.59
N LEU A 91 1.10 -2.00 6.63
CA LEU A 91 2.14 -1.46 7.51
C LEU A 91 1.79 -1.64 9.00
N LYS A 92 0.53 -1.37 9.37
CA LYS A 92 0.02 -1.55 10.75
C LYS A 92 0.12 -3.01 11.19
N ALA A 93 -0.29 -3.95 10.33
CA ALA A 93 -0.26 -5.38 10.65
C ALA A 93 1.17 -5.96 10.76
N LEU A 94 2.16 -5.29 10.16
CA LEU A 94 3.56 -5.69 10.23
C LEU A 94 4.33 -5.04 11.38
N ASP A 95 3.64 -4.37 12.31
CA ASP A 95 4.22 -3.69 13.47
C ASP A 95 5.29 -2.66 13.06
N SER A 96 5.09 -1.96 11.94
CA SER A 96 6.02 -0.91 11.53
C SER A 96 5.93 0.26 12.54
N PRO A 97 7.02 0.62 13.24
CA PRO A 97 7.00 1.66 14.29
C PRO A 97 6.74 3.08 13.76
N GLU A 98 6.57 3.23 12.45
CA GLU A 98 6.54 4.52 11.73
C GLU A 98 5.17 4.89 11.15
N VAL A 99 4.10 4.14 11.45
CA VAL A 99 2.76 4.53 10.98
C VAL A 99 2.19 5.62 11.88
N VAL A 100 2.31 6.86 11.44
CA VAL A 100 1.61 8.00 12.04
C VAL A 100 0.10 7.78 11.85
N PRO A 101 -0.71 7.79 12.92
CA PRO A 101 -2.16 7.69 12.77
C PRO A 101 -2.69 8.84 11.90
N ASP A 102 -3.67 8.57 11.04
CA ASP A 102 -4.29 9.60 10.16
C ASP A 102 -4.75 10.85 10.94
N SER A 103 -5.12 10.69 12.22
CA SER A 103 -5.53 11.79 13.09
C SER A 103 -4.40 12.77 13.46
N GLN A 104 -3.16 12.44 13.14
CA GLN A 104 -1.96 13.26 13.40
C GLN A 104 -1.33 13.80 12.12
N LEU A 105 -1.85 13.45 10.93
CA LEU A 105 -1.36 13.99 9.66
C LEU A 105 -1.92 15.40 9.43
N SER A 106 -1.03 16.33 9.11
CA SER A 106 -1.41 17.63 8.58
C SER A 106 -2.09 17.49 7.22
N LYS A 107 -2.89 18.49 6.84
CA LYS A 107 -3.50 18.55 5.50
C LYS A 107 -2.46 18.40 4.39
N THR A 108 -1.30 19.03 4.54
CA THR A 108 -0.20 18.96 3.56
C THR A 108 0.36 17.54 3.42
N GLU A 109 0.49 16.80 4.51
CA GLU A 109 0.92 15.40 4.45
C GLU A 109 -0.12 14.51 3.76
N LEU A 110 -1.41 14.75 4.01
CA LEU A 110 -2.48 14.04 3.33
C LEU A 110 -2.50 14.34 1.83
N ASP A 111 -2.31 15.61 1.44
CA ASP A 111 -2.20 16.03 0.05
C ASP A 111 -1.00 15.36 -0.65
N ASN A 112 0.14 15.24 0.04
CA ASN A 112 1.33 14.55 -0.49
C ASN A 112 1.08 13.05 -0.73
N VAL A 113 0.35 12.39 0.17
CA VAL A 113 -0.02 10.97 0.02
C VAL A 113 -0.97 10.78 -1.16
N ALA A 114 -1.94 11.68 -1.33
CA ALA A 114 -2.84 11.65 -2.48
C ALA A 114 -2.08 11.85 -3.79
N GLU A 115 -1.16 12.81 -3.83
CA GLU A 115 -0.34 13.11 -5.01
C GLU A 115 0.61 11.96 -5.37
N LEU A 116 1.14 11.27 -4.36
CA LEU A 116 1.92 10.05 -4.55
C LEU A 116 1.13 8.98 -5.31
N HIS A 117 -0.10 8.70 -4.88
CA HIS A 117 -0.95 7.69 -5.54
C HIS A 117 -1.42 8.15 -6.93
N ASN A 118 -1.62 9.46 -7.12
CA ASN A 118 -1.87 10.03 -8.45
C ASN A 118 -0.68 9.83 -9.38
N SER A 119 0.55 10.11 -8.91
CA SER A 119 1.77 9.93 -9.70
C SER A 119 1.97 8.47 -10.14
N VAL A 120 1.67 7.51 -9.27
CA VAL A 120 1.67 6.09 -9.65
C VAL A 120 0.66 5.82 -10.75
N ALA A 121 -0.58 6.30 -10.59
CA ALA A 121 -1.63 6.10 -11.60
C ALA A 121 -1.32 6.76 -12.95
N CYS A 122 -0.54 7.84 -12.96
CA CYS A 122 -0.04 8.49 -14.17
C CYS A 122 1.20 7.78 -14.75
N GLY A 123 1.74 6.75 -14.09
CA GLY A 123 2.96 6.06 -14.50
C GLY A 123 4.25 6.86 -14.30
N THR A 124 4.20 7.97 -13.56
CA THR A 124 5.36 8.85 -13.31
C THR A 124 6.14 8.44 -12.06
N LEU A 125 5.60 7.55 -11.24
CA LEU A 125 6.25 7.03 -10.03
C LEU A 125 6.21 5.50 -10.00
N ASP A 126 7.36 4.89 -9.75
CA ASP A 126 7.53 3.45 -9.63
C ASP A 126 7.49 2.95 -8.17
N VAL A 127 7.61 1.64 -7.97
CA VAL A 127 7.60 1.00 -6.65
C VAL A 127 8.68 1.55 -5.73
N GLU A 128 9.88 1.82 -6.27
CA GLU A 128 11.00 2.36 -5.50
C GLU A 128 10.71 3.78 -5.02
N GLY A 129 10.14 4.61 -5.90
CA GLY A 129 9.69 5.97 -5.58
C GLY A 129 8.56 6.00 -4.54
N VAL A 130 7.62 5.05 -4.61
CA VAL A 130 6.59 4.87 -3.57
C VAL A 130 7.25 4.46 -2.25
N GLY A 131 8.05 3.39 -2.24
CA GLY A 131 8.65 2.84 -1.01
C GLY A 131 9.47 3.85 -0.21
N LYS A 132 10.16 4.78 -0.87
CA LYS A 132 10.91 5.88 -0.23
C LYS A 132 10.04 6.94 0.44
N ARG A 133 8.79 7.10 -0.02
CA ARG A 133 7.87 8.18 0.39
C ARG A 133 6.70 7.67 1.26
N VAL A 134 6.56 6.36 1.40
CA VAL A 134 5.55 5.71 2.25
C VAL A 134 5.80 5.95 3.76
N CYS A 135 6.93 6.56 4.12
CA CYS A 135 7.18 7.16 5.43
C CYS A 135 7.48 8.66 5.30
N VAL A 136 6.45 9.52 5.29
CA VAL A 136 6.65 10.93 5.65
C VAL A 136 6.41 11.04 7.15
N GLY A 137 7.53 11.05 7.87
CA GLY A 137 7.65 11.20 9.33
C GLY A 137 9.11 11.31 9.78
N THR A 138 10.08 11.14 8.87
CA THR A 138 11.51 11.15 9.16
C THR A 138 12.22 12.43 8.71
N GLU A 139 11.57 13.59 8.77
CA GLU A 139 12.25 14.88 8.65
C GLU A 139 11.99 15.77 9.88
N HIS A 140 12.25 15.26 11.10
CA HIS A 140 12.49 16.13 12.27
C HIS A 140 13.20 15.44 13.44
N LYS A 141 14.28 14.67 13.19
CA LYS A 141 15.30 14.34 14.21
C LYS A 141 16.71 14.23 13.63
N LEU A 142 17.14 15.25 12.89
CA LEU A 142 18.56 15.61 12.84
C LEU A 142 18.74 16.77 13.83
N HIS A 143 19.05 16.45 15.09
CA HIS A 143 19.69 17.44 15.96
C HIS A 143 21.09 17.70 15.38
N PRO A 144 21.50 18.95 15.12
CA PRO A 144 22.91 19.25 15.00
C PRO A 144 23.59 18.98 16.36
N ALA A 145 24.81 18.45 16.27
CA ALA A 145 25.71 18.24 17.41
C ALA A 145 26.12 19.56 18.07
#